data_AF-A0A1G8CD84-F1
#
_entry.id   AF-A0A1G8CD84-F1
#
_cell.length_a   1.000
_cell.length_b   1.000
_cell.length_c   1.000
_cell.angle_alpha   90.00
_cell.angle_beta   90.00
_cell.angle_gamma   90.00
#
_symmetry.space_group_name_H-M   'P 1'
#
loop_
_entity.id
_entity.type
_entity.pdbx_description
1 polymer ?
#
loop_
_entity_poly.entity_id
_entity_poly.type
_entity_poly.pdbx_seq_one_letter_code
_entity_poly.pdbx_strand_id
1 'polypeptide(L)'
;MKEDILCVNLLIDGKTTVVPITIVYEQSNKEEIKNIHLEIKLGNHLYMSIPSDATEFAVTNLQKVLPSNISIACCQSCRHGNFCPYGNEDNEIFCLKGMTYNNKMDVCDIFSYTQNIVFGERKRQLLDFCIEYEPISDSNFTYNDWGLY
;
A
#
# COMPACT_ATOMS: atom_id res chain seq x y z
N MET A 1 -21.93 3.81 6.94
CA MET A 1 -21.10 2.84 6.20
C MET A 1 -20.96 3.36 4.79
N LYS A 2 -19.72 3.57 4.35
CA LYS A 2 -19.37 3.97 2.98
C LYS A 2 -18.55 2.85 2.36
N GLU A 3 -18.77 2.58 1.08
CA GLU A 3 -18.01 1.58 0.33
C GLU A 3 -17.43 2.23 -0.91
N ASP A 4 -16.16 1.91 -1.20
CA ASP A 4 -15.51 2.25 -2.46
C ASP A 4 -15.00 0.94 -3.10
N ILE A 5 -15.05 0.82 -4.43
CA ILE A 5 -14.55 -0.35 -5.16
C ILE A 5 -13.38 0.09 -6.03
N LEU A 6 -12.24 -0.58 -5.88
CA LEU A 6 -11.03 -0.32 -6.67
C LEU A 6 -10.57 -1.61 -7.37
N CYS A 7 -10.05 -1.45 -8.58
CA CYS A 7 -9.37 -2.55 -9.27
C CYS A 7 -7.91 -2.58 -8.82
N VAL A 8 -7.51 -3.67 -8.19
CA VAL A 8 -6.16 -3.87 -7.64
C VAL A 8 -5.45 -4.98 -8.40
N ASN A 9 -4.13 -4.85 -8.55
CA ASN A 9 -3.30 -5.88 -9.16
C ASN A 9 -2.88 -6.88 -8.09
N LEU A 10 -3.07 -8.16 -8.36
CA LEU A 10 -2.53 -9.26 -7.58
C LEU A 10 -1.49 -10.01 -8.41
N LEU A 11 -0.45 -10.52 -7.76
CA LEU A 11 0.38 -11.59 -8.28
C LEU A 11 -0.18 -12.92 -7.77
N ILE A 12 -0.73 -13.73 -8.68
CA ILE A 12 -1.24 -15.08 -8.39
C ILE A 12 -0.35 -16.06 -9.13
N ASP A 13 0.41 -16.89 -8.40
CA ASP A 13 1.40 -17.81 -8.99
C ASP A 13 2.39 -17.08 -9.93
N GLY A 14 2.81 -15.87 -9.53
CA GLY A 14 3.70 -15.01 -10.29
C GLY A 14 3.06 -14.30 -11.50
N LYS A 15 1.75 -14.46 -11.73
CA LYS A 15 1.03 -13.79 -12.82
C LYS A 15 0.20 -12.63 -12.30
N THR A 16 0.33 -11.48 -12.94
CA THR A 16 -0.49 -10.31 -12.62
C THR A 16 -1.93 -10.53 -13.06
N THR A 17 -2.86 -10.37 -12.11
CA THR A 17 -4.31 -10.46 -12.32
C THR A 17 -4.96 -9.23 -11.69
N VAL A 18 -5.86 -8.58 -12.42
CA VAL A 18 -6.62 -7.44 -11.91
C VAL A 18 -7.93 -7.94 -11.29
N VAL A 19 -8.21 -7.52 -10.06
CA VAL A 19 -9.39 -7.95 -9.29
C VAL A 19 -10.03 -6.77 -8.57
N PRO A 20 -11.35 -6.75 -8.43
CA PRO A 20 -12.01 -5.75 -7.59
C PRO A 20 -11.74 -6.03 -6.11
N ILE A 21 -11.41 -4.99 -5.37
CA ILE A 21 -11.41 -4.94 -3.91
C ILE A 21 -12.48 -3.94 -3.47
N THR A 22 -13.28 -4.32 -2.49
CA THR A 22 -14.18 -3.42 -1.79
C THR A 22 -13.48 -2.88 -0.57
N ILE A 23 -13.44 -1.55 -0.42
CA ILE A 23 -12.96 -0.86 0.77
C ILE A 23 -14.19 -0.40 1.55
N VAL A 24 -14.34 -0.91 2.76
CA VAL A 24 -15.47 -0.61 3.62
C VAL A 24 -15.01 0.34 4.73
N TYR A 25 -15.70 1.48 4.82
CA TYR A 25 -15.47 2.51 5.83
C TYR A 25 -16.62 2.50 6.85
N GLU A 26 -16.30 2.11 8.08
CA GLU A 26 -17.18 2.23 9.23
C GLU A 26 -17.01 3.60 9.87
N GLN A 27 -18.08 4.39 9.88
CA GLN A 27 -18.09 5.72 10.49
C GLN A 27 -18.90 5.66 11.78
N SER A 28 -18.36 6.26 12.84
CA SER A 28 -19.06 6.38 14.12
C SER A 28 -20.08 7.52 14.11
N ASN A 29 -19.77 8.60 13.38
CA ASN A 29 -20.56 9.82 13.13
C ASN A 29 -20.07 10.47 11.82
N LYS A 30 -20.74 11.55 11.36
CA LYS A 30 -20.62 12.13 10.00
C LYS A 30 -19.21 12.46 9.48
N GLU A 31 -18.15 12.48 10.28
CA GLU A 31 -16.81 12.92 9.84
C GLU A 31 -15.64 12.06 10.33
N GLU A 32 -15.84 11.06 11.19
CA GLU A 32 -14.74 10.27 11.75
C GLU A 32 -14.82 8.80 11.30
N ILE A 33 -13.89 8.39 10.45
CA ILE A 33 -13.68 6.99 10.08
C ILE A 33 -13.14 6.29 11.32
N LYS A 34 -13.87 5.28 11.80
CA LYS A 34 -13.49 4.51 12.98
C LYS A 34 -12.73 3.25 12.59
N ASN A 35 -13.19 2.57 11.54
CA ASN A 35 -12.54 1.38 11.01
C ASN A 35 -12.60 1.35 9.48
N ILE A 36 -11.59 0.73 8.89
CA ILE A 36 -11.40 0.43 7.48
C ILE A 36 -11.11 -1.06 7.41
N HIS A 37 -11.86 -1.79 6.57
CA HIS A 37 -11.46 -3.14 6.17
C HIS A 37 -11.61 -3.31 4.66
N LEU A 38 -10.82 -4.21 4.11
CA LEU A 38 -10.83 -4.54 2.69
C LEU A 38 -11.40 -5.93 2.50
N GLU A 39 -12.16 -6.08 1.43
CA GLU A 39 -12.77 -7.33 1.04
C GLU A 39 -12.38 -7.67 -0.39
N ILE A 40 -12.02 -8.94 -0.62
CA ILE A 40 -11.70 -9.44 -1.94
C ILE A 40 -12.30 -10.82 -2.16
N LYS A 41 -12.97 -10.99 -3.30
CA LYS A 41 -13.56 -12.27 -3.69
C LYS A 41 -12.72 -12.94 -4.77
N LEU A 42 -12.19 -14.13 -4.47
CA LEU A 42 -11.42 -14.96 -5.39
C LEU A 42 -12.11 -16.33 -5.53
N GLY A 43 -12.72 -16.57 -6.69
CA GLY A 43 -13.58 -17.74 -6.91
C GLY A 43 -14.76 -17.77 -5.94
N ASN A 44 -14.84 -18.83 -5.13
CA ASN A 44 -15.90 -19.01 -4.12
C ASN A 44 -15.51 -18.54 -2.71
N HIS A 45 -14.31 -17.97 -2.55
CA HIS A 45 -13.80 -17.52 -1.25
C HIS A 45 -13.85 -16.00 -1.15
N LEU A 46 -14.27 -15.51 0.02
CA LEU A 46 -14.20 -14.11 0.42
C LEU A 46 -13.08 -13.98 1.46
N TYR A 47 -12.10 -13.13 1.18
CA TYR A 47 -11.05 -12.76 2.12
C TYR A 47 -11.33 -11.35 2.62
N MET A 48 -11.20 -11.14 3.93
CA MET A 48 -11.47 -9.86 4.57
C MET A 48 -10.31 -9.52 5.50
N SER A 49 -9.82 -8.28 5.41
CA SER A 49 -8.81 -7.79 6.34
C SER A 49 -9.39 -7.64 7.74
N ILE A 50 -8.53 -7.75 8.76
CA ILE A 50 -8.89 -7.27 10.09
C ILE A 50 -9.12 -5.75 10.02
N PRO A 51 -10.21 -5.21 10.60
CA PRO A 51 -10.47 -3.77 10.58
C PRO A 51 -9.36 -2.96 11.27
N SER A 52 -9.07 -1.77 10.74
CA SER A 52 -8.05 -0.86 11.26
C SER A 52 -8.46 0.61 11.09
N ASP A 53 -7.83 1.51 11.84
CA ASP A 53 -7.95 2.96 11.74
C ASP A 53 -7.18 3.61 10.58
N ALA A 54 -6.33 2.85 9.85
CA ALA A 54 -5.56 3.37 8.72
C ALA A 54 -5.61 2.45 7.49
N THR A 55 -5.62 3.04 6.29
CA THR A 55 -5.67 2.29 5.03
C THR A 55 -4.44 1.38 4.89
N GLU A 56 -3.25 1.85 5.29
CA GLU A 56 -2.00 1.09 5.29
C GLU A 56 -2.13 -0.27 5.99
N PHE A 57 -2.67 -0.24 7.21
CA PHE A 57 -2.85 -1.43 8.02
C PHE A 57 -3.96 -2.33 7.50
N ALA A 58 -5.04 -1.76 6.96
CA ALA A 58 -6.10 -2.54 6.34
C ALA A 58 -5.57 -3.32 5.11
N VAL A 59 -4.68 -2.71 4.30
CA VAL A 59 -4.01 -3.38 3.17
C VAL A 59 -3.04 -4.48 3.65
N THR A 60 -2.18 -4.23 4.64
CA THR A 60 -1.27 -5.27 5.15
C THR A 60 -2.01 -6.40 5.85
N ASN A 61 -3.09 -6.10 6.57
CA ASN A 61 -3.97 -7.10 7.16
C ASN A 61 -4.68 -7.93 6.09
N LEU A 62 -5.05 -7.35 4.95
CA LEU A 62 -5.56 -8.12 3.83
C LEU A 62 -4.49 -9.09 3.28
N GLN A 63 -3.26 -8.61 3.08
CA GLN A 63 -2.15 -9.45 2.61
C GLN A 63 -1.92 -10.65 3.53
N LYS A 64 -2.04 -10.48 4.86
CA LYS A 64 -1.85 -11.55 5.85
C LYS A 64 -2.90 -12.67 5.77
N VAL A 65 -4.11 -12.38 5.29
CA VAL A 65 -5.18 -13.39 5.15
C VAL A 65 -5.23 -14.02 3.76
N LEU A 66 -4.52 -13.46 2.79
CA LEU A 66 -4.43 -14.03 1.44
C LEU A 66 -3.55 -15.30 1.44
N PRO A 67 -3.83 -16.28 0.56
CA PRO A 67 -2.97 -17.43 0.35
C PRO A 67 -1.53 -17.04 0.02
N SER A 68 -0.56 -17.87 0.42
CA SER A 68 0.88 -17.57 0.26
C SER A 68 1.35 -17.44 -1.19
N ASN A 69 0.60 -17.99 -2.15
CA ASN A 69 0.86 -17.85 -3.58
C ASN A 69 0.21 -16.58 -4.18
N ILE A 70 -0.39 -15.73 -3.36
CA ILE A 70 -1.09 -14.50 -3.74
C ILE A 70 -0.47 -13.31 -3.01
N SER A 71 -0.04 -12.31 -3.77
CA SER A 71 0.46 -11.05 -3.23
C SER A 71 -0.25 -9.86 -3.85
N ILE A 72 -0.57 -8.85 -3.05
CA ILE A 72 -1.08 -7.57 -3.53
C ILE A 72 0.09 -6.83 -4.18
N ALA A 73 -0.03 -6.51 -5.47
CA ALA A 73 0.96 -5.73 -6.22
C ALA A 73 0.50 -4.28 -6.32
N CYS A 74 1.06 -3.43 -5.47
CA CYS A 74 0.73 -2.01 -5.41
C CYS A 74 1.90 -1.16 -4.93
N CYS A 75 1.75 0.16 -4.87
CA CYS A 75 2.79 1.06 -4.40
C CYS A 75 3.25 0.74 -2.97
N GLN A 76 2.34 0.35 -2.07
CA GLN A 76 2.70 -0.02 -0.70
C GLN A 76 3.55 -1.29 -0.61
N SER A 77 3.36 -2.24 -1.52
CA SER A 77 4.15 -3.48 -1.58
C SER A 77 5.35 -3.39 -2.55
N CYS A 78 5.59 -2.21 -3.12
CA CYS A 78 6.65 -1.97 -4.09
C CYS A 78 7.90 -1.43 -3.40
N ARG A 79 9.08 -1.92 -3.79
CA ARG A 79 10.38 -1.45 -3.28
C ARG A 79 10.62 0.04 -3.52
N HIS A 80 9.97 0.61 -4.54
CA HIS A 80 10.07 2.02 -4.90
C HIS A 80 9.11 2.91 -4.11
N GLY A 81 8.04 2.36 -3.54
CA GLY A 81 7.14 3.11 -2.68
C GLY A 81 7.76 3.29 -1.30
N ASN A 82 7.73 4.50 -0.77
CA ASN A 82 8.12 4.79 0.61
C ASN A 82 7.15 5.77 1.26
N PHE A 83 6.77 5.51 2.50
CA PHE A 83 6.16 6.51 3.37
C PHE A 83 7.15 7.64 3.67
N CYS A 84 6.61 8.85 3.85
CA CYS A 84 7.40 9.98 4.29
C CYS A 84 7.77 9.82 5.78
N PRO A 85 9.07 9.88 6.16
CA PRO A 85 9.50 9.70 7.55
C PRO A 85 9.02 10.77 8.53
N TYR A 86 8.54 11.91 8.03
CA TYR A 86 8.20 13.10 8.81
C TYR A 86 6.70 13.28 9.03
N GLY A 87 5.87 12.43 8.43
CA GLY A 87 4.41 12.47 8.54
C GLY A 87 3.77 11.81 7.33
N ASN A 88 2.62 11.20 7.54
CA ASN A 88 1.84 10.53 6.51
C ASN A 88 0.42 11.10 6.46
N GLU A 89 -0.09 11.38 5.26
CA GLU A 89 -1.54 11.41 5.04
C GLU A 89 -2.05 9.97 4.86
N ASP A 90 -3.28 9.69 5.27
CA ASP A 90 -3.86 8.36 5.00
C ASP A 90 -3.95 8.11 3.49
N ASN A 91 -3.69 6.88 3.10
CA ASN A 91 -3.62 6.45 1.71
C ASN A 91 -2.58 7.21 0.85
N GLU A 92 -1.52 7.77 1.45
CA GLU A 92 -0.42 8.45 0.75
C GLU A 92 0.87 7.62 0.77
N ILE A 93 1.54 7.56 -0.38
CA ILE A 93 2.89 7.02 -0.50
C ILE A 93 3.66 7.72 -1.61
N PHE A 94 4.99 7.72 -1.56
CA PHE A 94 5.83 8.40 -2.56
C PHE A 94 6.66 7.41 -3.36
N CYS A 95 6.66 7.58 -4.69
CA CYS A 95 7.48 6.80 -5.58
C CYS A 95 8.90 7.38 -5.67
N LEU A 96 9.86 6.66 -5.08
CA LEU A 96 11.30 6.97 -5.12
C LEU A 96 12.03 6.29 -6.29
N LYS A 97 11.30 5.84 -7.32
CA LYS A 97 11.90 5.29 -8.53
C LYS A 97 12.92 6.26 -9.11
N GLY A 98 14.10 5.72 -9.44
CA GLY A 98 15.22 6.47 -10.00
C GLY A 98 16.05 7.23 -8.96
N MET A 99 15.74 7.10 -7.67
CA MET A 99 16.54 7.62 -6.56
C MET A 99 17.37 6.49 -5.96
N THR A 100 18.55 6.82 -5.47
CA THR A 100 19.45 5.86 -4.82
C THR A 100 19.36 6.02 -3.31
N TYR A 101 18.99 4.93 -2.62
CA TYR A 101 18.96 4.84 -1.17
C TYR A 101 19.20 3.38 -0.76
N ASN A 102 19.91 3.18 0.35
CA ASN A 102 20.25 1.86 0.87
C ASN A 102 19.84 1.70 2.34
N ASN A 103 19.56 2.80 3.03
CA ASN A 103 19.29 2.81 4.45
C ASN A 103 18.29 3.91 4.83
N LYS A 104 17.91 3.89 6.11
CA LYS A 104 16.99 4.85 6.71
C LYS A 104 17.36 6.32 6.49
N MET A 105 18.63 6.66 6.68
CA MET A 105 19.12 8.03 6.57
C MET A 105 19.04 8.53 5.13
N ASP A 106 19.35 7.68 4.15
CA ASP A 106 19.24 8.06 2.73
C ASP A 106 17.80 8.45 2.36
N VAL A 107 16.80 7.71 2.88
CA VAL A 107 15.38 8.05 2.67
C VAL A 107 15.02 9.36 3.37
N CYS A 108 15.44 9.56 4.61
CA CYS A 108 15.27 10.84 5.33
C CYS A 108 15.87 12.02 4.56
N ASP A 109 17.06 11.86 3.99
CA ASP A 109 17.74 12.89 3.20
C ASP A 109 16.94 13.21 1.94
N ILE A 110 16.44 12.19 1.22
CA ILE A 110 15.56 12.38 0.05
C ILE A 110 14.35 13.26 0.41
N PHE A 111 13.68 12.98 1.53
CA PHE A 111 12.52 13.77 1.98
C PHE A 111 12.89 15.15 2.55
N SER A 112 14.12 15.34 3.04
CA SER A 112 14.59 16.63 3.57
C SER A 112 15.05 17.60 2.49
N TYR A 113 15.74 17.11 1.46
CA TYR A 113 16.40 17.96 0.46
C TYR A 113 15.56 18.22 -0.79
N THR A 114 14.54 17.38 -1.05
CA THR A 114 13.72 17.55 -2.23
C THR A 114 12.60 18.56 -1.95
N GLN A 115 12.61 19.70 -2.64
CA GLN A 115 11.55 20.72 -2.53
C GLN A 115 10.16 20.08 -2.78
N ASN A 116 9.15 20.52 -2.02
CA ASN A 116 7.77 20.02 -2.03
C ASN A 116 7.17 19.75 -3.44
N ILE A 117 7.58 20.51 -4.46
CA ILE A 117 7.06 20.39 -5.83
C ILE A 117 7.34 18.99 -6.43
N VAL A 118 8.53 18.42 -6.21
CA VAL A 118 8.91 17.12 -6.79
C VAL A 118 8.14 15.97 -6.14
N PHE A 119 7.78 16.11 -4.86
CA PHE A 119 6.99 15.10 -4.16
C PHE A 119 5.52 15.12 -4.56
N GLY A 120 4.98 16.27 -4.95
CA GLY A 120 3.62 16.35 -5.51
C GLY A 120 3.45 15.42 -6.73
N GLU A 121 4.44 15.36 -7.62
CA GLU A 121 4.42 14.48 -8.81
C GLU A 121 4.73 13.01 -8.48
N ARG A 122 5.36 12.74 -7.33
CA ARG A 122 5.73 11.39 -6.87
C ARG A 122 4.72 10.78 -5.90
N LYS A 123 3.78 11.58 -5.39
CA LYS A 123 2.67 11.14 -4.55
C LYS A 123 1.79 10.15 -5.31
N ARG A 124 1.47 9.05 -4.65
CA ARG A 124 0.63 7.94 -5.14
C ARG A 124 -0.33 7.53 -4.04
N GLN A 125 -1.35 6.76 -4.42
CA GLN A 125 -2.19 6.03 -3.48
C GLN A 125 -1.60 4.66 -3.17
N LEU A 126 -1.93 4.08 -2.02
CA LEU A 126 -1.32 2.83 -1.56
C LEU A 126 -1.57 1.66 -2.51
N LEU A 127 -2.78 1.59 -3.07
CA LEU A 127 -3.22 0.54 -3.98
C LEU A 127 -2.94 0.84 -5.47
N ASP A 128 -2.26 1.96 -5.79
CA ASP A 128 -1.83 2.24 -7.17
C ASP A 128 -0.84 1.18 -7.67
N PHE A 129 -0.80 0.96 -8.98
CA PHE A 129 0.11 0.02 -9.63
C PHE A 129 0.73 0.64 -10.89
N CYS A 130 1.95 0.24 -11.22
CA CYS A 130 2.60 0.60 -12.49
C CYS A 130 3.44 -0.55 -13.04
N ILE A 131 3.81 -0.47 -14.32
CA ILE A 131 4.59 -1.50 -15.02
C ILE A 131 6.00 -1.72 -14.43
N GLU A 132 6.48 -0.77 -13.63
CA GLU A 132 7.80 -0.78 -12.98
C GLU A 132 7.69 -1.26 -11.54
N TYR A 133 6.58 -1.94 -11.20
CA TYR A 133 6.40 -2.57 -9.92
C TYR A 133 7.47 -3.63 -9.68
N GLU A 134 8.11 -3.56 -8.52
CA GLU A 134 9.02 -4.58 -8.04
C GLU A 134 8.74 -4.83 -6.56
N PRO A 135 8.54 -6.09 -6.13
CA PRO A 135 8.17 -6.39 -4.76
C PRO A 135 9.27 -5.98 -3.78
N ILE A 136 8.88 -5.57 -2.57
CA ILE A 136 9.82 -5.39 -1.46
C ILE A 136 10.50 -6.75 -1.19
N SER A 137 11.80 -6.71 -0.88
CA SER A 137 12.60 -7.87 -0.48
C SER A 137 13.52 -7.50 0.68
N ASP A 138 14.08 -8.50 1.37
CA ASP A 138 15.01 -8.30 2.51
C ASP A 138 16.27 -7.50 2.14
N SER A 139 16.58 -7.37 0.86
CA SER A 139 17.74 -6.64 0.36
C SER A 139 17.52 -5.12 0.23
N ASN A 140 16.30 -4.63 0.42
CA ASN A 140 15.95 -3.23 0.22
C ASN A 140 15.37 -2.62 1.50
N PHE A 141 15.97 -1.53 1.97
CA PHE A 141 15.35 -0.71 3.00
C PHE A 141 14.12 0.01 2.44
N THR A 142 13.01 -0.02 3.19
CA THR A 142 11.82 0.80 2.94
C THR A 142 11.19 1.21 4.26
N TYR A 143 10.48 2.33 4.26
CA TYR A 143 9.60 2.73 5.35
C TYR A 143 8.23 2.03 5.33
N ASN A 144 7.95 1.21 4.33
CA ASN A 144 6.72 0.44 4.26
C ASN A 144 6.81 -0.77 5.20
N ASP A 145 5.97 -0.83 6.22
CA ASP A 145 5.86 -2.02 7.07
C ASP A 145 5.03 -3.11 6.38
N TRP A 146 5.55 -3.64 5.26
CA TRP A 146 4.88 -4.66 4.46
C TRP A 146 4.93 -6.06 5.08
N GLY A 147 5.68 -6.25 6.16
CA GLY A 147 5.69 -7.50 6.90
C GLY A 147 6.44 -8.65 6.22
N LEU A 148 7.61 -8.37 5.62
CA LEU A 148 8.59 -9.41 5.33
C LEU A 148 9.23 -9.87 6.66
N TYR A 149 8.51 -10.69 7.43
CA TYR A 149 9.03 -11.36 8.62
C TYR A 149 8.68 -12.85 8.58
#